data_AF-A0A150HZU3-F1
#
_entry.id   AF-A0A150HZU3-F1
#
_cell.length_a   1.000
_cell.length_b   1.000
_cell.length_c   1.000
_cell.angle_alpha   90.00
_cell.angle_beta   90.00
_cell.angle_gamma   90.00
#
_symmetry.space_group_name_H-M   'P 1'
#
loop_
_entity.id
_entity.type
_entity.pdbx_description
1 polymer ?
#
loop_
_entity_poly.entity_id
_entity_poly.type
_entity_poly.pdbx_seq_one_letter_code
_entity_poly.pdbx_strand_id
1 'polypeptide(L)' 'MDFQNIVIAREAITDKHGTSKPQLTFQSEMDCPICSNGTLRYQISAHNGHIAAECSTSDCVRWME' A
#
# COMPACT_ATOMS: atom_id res chain seq x y z
N MET A 1 -0.17 -11.30 10.54
CA MET A 1 0.34 -10.22 9.67
C MET A 1 1.83 -10.40 9.57
N ASP A 2 2.31 -10.65 8.35
CA ASP A 2 3.73 -10.81 8.09
C ASP A 2 4.37 -9.43 7.88
N PHE A 3 5.34 -9.06 8.72
CA PHE A 3 5.99 -7.75 8.64
C PHE A 3 6.77 -7.58 7.33
N GLN A 4 7.27 -8.66 6.72
CA GLN A 4 8.00 -8.57 5.46
C GLN A 4 7.06 -8.19 4.31
N ASN A 5 5.83 -8.74 4.31
CA ASN A 5 4.81 -8.38 3.32
C ASN A 5 4.46 -6.89 3.37
N ILE A 6 4.36 -6.31 4.58
CA ILE A 6 4.11 -4.87 4.76
C ILE A 6 5.25 -4.04 4.17
N VAL A 7 6.51 -4.42 4.44
CA VAL A 7 7.69 -3.71 3.91
C VAL A 7 7.70 -3.74 2.37
N ILE A 8 7.52 -4.91 1.75
CA ILE A 8 7.50 -5.07 0.29
C ILE A 8 6.39 -4.22 -0.34
N ALA A 9 5.17 -4.29 0.22
CA ALA A 9 4.04 -3.53 -0.31
C ALA A 9 4.23 -2.02 -0.13
N ARG A 10 4.80 -1.59 1.00
CA ARG A 10 5.10 -0.17 1.27
C ARG A 10 6.16 0.36 0.32
N GLU A 11 7.24 -0.39 0.10
CA GLU A 11 8.29 -0.03 -0.87
C GLU A 11 7.69 0.16 -2.27
N ALA A 12 6.87 -0.79 -2.74
CA ALA A 12 6.20 -0.69 -4.03
C ALA A 12 5.27 0.54 -4.17
N ILE A 13 4.55 0.90 -3.10
CA ILE A 13 3.72 2.11 -3.07
C ILE A 13 4.60 3.36 -3.16
N THR A 14 5.67 3.42 -2.37
CA THR A 14 6.58 4.58 -2.35
C THR A 14 7.44 4.70 -3.60
N ASP A 15 7.75 3.61 -4.29
CA ASP A 15 8.42 3.63 -5.59
C ASP A 15 7.51 4.27 -6.66
N LYS A 16 6.23 3.90 -6.66
CA LYS A 16 5.23 4.41 -7.61
C LYS A 16 4.81 5.85 -7.35
N HIS A 17 4.69 6.24 -6.07
CA HIS A 17 4.09 7.53 -5.68
C HIS A 17 5.08 8.51 -5.02
N GLY A 18 6.28 8.05 -4.70
CA GLY A 18 7.25 8.78 -3.89
C GLY A 18 6.97 8.67 -2.39
N THR A 19 7.88 9.24 -1.59
CA THR A 19 7.79 9.29 -0.12
C THR A 19 7.20 10.60 0.41
N SER A 20 6.88 11.54 -0.49
CA SER A 20 6.34 12.85 -0.13
C SER A 20 4.86 12.75 0.22
N LYS A 21 4.45 13.49 1.26
CA LYS A 21 3.04 13.60 1.63
C LYS A 21 2.25 14.21 0.46
N PRO A 22 1.15 13.57 -0.01
CA PRO A 22 0.36 14.13 -1.09
C PRO A 22 -0.43 15.35 -0.60
N GLN A 23 -0.73 16.29 -1.51
CA GLN A 23 -1.53 17.48 -1.19
C GLN A 23 -3.01 17.15 -0.94
N LEU A 24 -3.52 16.11 -1.60
CA LEU A 24 -4.85 15.57 -1.45
C LEU A 24 -4.74 14.08 -1.15
N THR A 25 -5.68 13.54 -0.37
CA THR A 25 -5.69 12.11 -0.06
C THR A 25 -5.72 11.32 -1.36
N PHE A 26 -4.69 10.51 -1.56
CA PHE A 26 -4.51 9.75 -2.78
C PHE A 26 -4.98 8.32 -2.55
N GLN A 27 -5.69 7.74 -3.52
CA GLN A 27 -6.05 6.33 -3.53
C GLN A 27 -5.75 5.74 -4.89
N SER A 28 -5.16 4.56 -4.90
CA SER A 28 -4.90 3.83 -6.15
C SER A 28 -4.81 2.33 -5.90
N GLU A 29 -4.67 1.61 -7.00
CA GLU A 29 -4.53 0.17 -7.02
C GLU A 29 -3.39 -0.26 -7.95
N MET A 30 -2.83 -1.43 -7.65
CA MET A 30 -1.79 -2.06 -8.46
C MET A 30 -1.83 -3.58 -8.26
N ASP A 31 -1.19 -4.32 -9.16
CA ASP A 31 -0.92 -5.73 -8.95
C ASP A 31 -0.14 -5.93 -7.65
N CYS A 32 -0.56 -6.92 -6.84
CA CYS A 32 0.04 -7.16 -5.54
C CYS A 32 1.48 -7.67 -5.71
N PRO A 33 2.50 -6.94 -5.20
CA PRO A 33 3.90 -7.32 -5.37
C PRO A 33 4.31 -8.57 -4.58
N ILE A 34 3.42 -9.08 -3.70
CA ILE A 34 3.69 -10.24 -2.85
C ILE A 34 3.13 -11.52 -3.46
N CYS A 35 1.84 -11.55 -3.80
CA CYS A 35 1.18 -12.74 -4.31
C CYS A 35 1.07 -12.79 -5.84
N SER A 36 1.31 -11.68 -6.55
CA SER A 36 1.18 -11.54 -8.03
C SER A 36 -0.17 -11.95 -8.63
N ASN A 37 -1.18 -12.27 -7.81
CA ASN A 37 -2.46 -12.81 -8.23
C ASN A 37 -3.65 -11.95 -7.76
N GLY A 38 -3.40 -11.04 -6.82
CA GLY A 38 -4.39 -10.12 -6.26
C GLY A 38 -4.08 -8.66 -6.60
N THR A 39 -5.01 -7.79 -6.26
CA THR A 39 -4.88 -6.33 -6.42
C THR A 39 -4.61 -5.72 -5.05
N LEU A 40 -3.50 -5.00 -4.92
CA LEU A 40 -3.20 -4.17 -3.76
C LEU A 40 -3.84 -2.81 -3.93
N ARG A 41 -4.86 -2.53 -3.13
CA ARG A 41 -5.46 -1.19 -3.00
C ARG A 41 -4.75 -0.45 -1.89
N TYR A 42 -4.38 0.81 -2.14
CA TYR A 42 -3.73 1.62 -1.13
C TYR A 42 -4.22 3.07 -1.16
N GLN A 43 -4.07 3.73 -0.02
CA GLN A 43 -4.45 5.10 0.22
C GLN A 43 -3.36 5.80 1.02
N ILE A 44 -3.02 7.02 0.64
CA ILE A 44 -2.07 7.88 1.33
C ILE A 44 -2.80 9.13 1.80
N SER A 45 -2.86 9.34 3.11
CA SER A 45 -3.58 10.46 3.73
C SER A 45 -2.84 11.78 3.51
N ALA A 46 -3.55 12.83 3.06
CA ALA A 46 -2.96 14.18 2.98
C ALA A 46 -2.77 14.84 4.35
N HIS A 47 -3.43 14.34 5.40
CA HIS A 47 -3.33 14.91 6.74
C HIS A 47 -1.96 14.62 7.36
N ASN A 48 -1.54 13.35 7.35
CA ASN A 48 -0.34 12.86 8.04
C ASN A 48 0.62 12.05 7.13
N GLY A 49 0.25 11.76 5.89
CA GLY A 49 1.07 10.94 4.97
C GLY A 49 1.03 9.44 5.27
N HIS A 50 0.17 8.98 6.18
CA HIS A 50 0.09 7.56 6.52
C HIS A 50 -0.50 6.76 5.37
N ILE A 51 -0.01 5.53 5.22
CA ILE A 51 -0.42 4.60 4.17
C ILE A 51 -1.35 3.55 4.80
N ALA A 52 -2.51 3.37 4.17
CA ALA A 52 -3.40 2.25 4.41
C ALA A 52 -3.44 1.41 3.13
N ALA A 53 -3.29 0.09 3.25
CA ALA A 53 -3.33 -0.78 2.09
C ALA A 53 -3.89 -2.17 2.41
N GLU A 54 -4.52 -2.77 1.41
CA GLU A 54 -5.18 -4.07 1.49
C GLU A 54 -5.09 -4.79 0.14
N CYS A 55 -4.64 -6.04 0.16
CA CYS A 55 -4.71 -6.92 -0.99
C CYS A 55 -6.07 -7.61 -1.08
N SER A 56 -6.60 -7.77 -2.30
CA SER A 56 -7.84 -8.52 -2.55
C SER A 56 -7.72 -10.02 -2.26
N THR A 57 -6.50 -10.57 -2.21
CA THR A 57 -6.26 -11.96 -1.78
C THR A 57 -6.29 -12.05 -0.26
N SER A 58 -7.24 -12.84 0.25
CA SER A 58 -7.31 -13.19 1.67
C SER A 58 -5.97 -13.73 2.18
N ASP A 59 -5.54 -13.26 3.35
CA ASP A 59 -4.28 -13.66 4.02
C ASP A 59 -2.96 -13.16 3.38
N CYS A 60 -3.00 -12.27 2.37
CA CYS A 60 -1.78 -11.75 1.76
C CYS A 60 -1.15 -10.59 2.55
N VAL A 61 -1.74 -9.39 2.46
CA VAL A 61 -1.27 -8.20 3.18
C VAL A 61 -2.42 -7.23 3.41
N ARG A 62 -2.49 -6.69 4.61
CA ARG A 62 -3.42 -5.62 5.00
C ARG A 62 -2.80 -4.87 6.17
N TRP A 63 -2.71 -3.55 6.10
CA TRP A 63 -2.23 -2.72 7.21
C TRP A 63 -2.72 -1.27 7.10
N MET A 64 -2.55 -0.53 8.19
CA MET A 64 -2.73 0.92 8.28
C MET A 64 -1.69 1.45 9.26
N GLU A 65 -0.94 2.47 8.84
CA GLU A 65 0.02 3.21 9.68
C GLU A 65 -0.65 4.34 10.47
#